data_AF-A0A0C3G334-F1
#
_entry.id   AF-A0A0C3G334-F1
#
_cell.length_a   1.000
_cell.length_b   1.000
_cell.length_c   1.000
_cell.angle_alpha   90.00
_cell.angle_beta   90.00
_cell.angle_gamma   90.00
#
_symmetry.space_group_name_H-M   'P 1'
#
loop_
_entity.id
_entity.type
_entity.pdbx_description
1 polymer ?
#
loop_
_entity_poly.entity_id
_entity_poly.type
_entity_poly.pdbx_seq_one_letter_code
_entity_poly.pdbx_strand_id
1 'polypeptide(L)'
;MNLARHSITATSPVLIFDARLDSDCQIFTASTPAGFAVYRTWPLKLLRKRELTGGTLAAVVPLHTSSLLFLLGGGRSPLYPPNKGESSGYCL
;
A
#
# COMPACT_ATOMS: atom_id res chain seq x y z
N MET A 1 5.18 -36.13 23.62
CA MET A 1 5.44 -34.86 22.89
C MET A 1 4.57 -33.80 23.53
N ASN A 2 5.15 -32.77 24.14
CA ASN A 2 4.44 -31.76 24.93
C ASN A 2 4.42 -30.46 24.12
N LEU A 3 3.30 -30.18 23.44
CA LEU A 3 3.15 -28.95 22.65
C LEU A 3 2.91 -27.80 23.64
N ALA A 4 3.90 -26.92 23.78
CA ALA A 4 3.80 -25.74 24.64
C ALA A 4 2.58 -24.90 24.25
N ARG A 5 1.90 -24.33 25.25
CA ARG A 5 0.73 -23.46 25.06
C ARG A 5 1.19 -22.14 24.45
N HIS A 6 1.20 -22.03 23.12
CA HIS A 6 1.43 -20.76 22.44
C HIS A 6 0.19 -19.88 22.60
N SER A 7 0.31 -18.77 23.33
CA SER A 7 -0.74 -17.75 23.38
C SER A 7 -0.75 -16.99 22.06
N ILE A 8 -1.83 -17.14 21.28
CA ILE A 8 -2.04 -16.35 20.07
C ILE A 8 -2.63 -15.01 20.51
N THR A 9 -1.79 -13.98 20.61
CA THR A 9 -2.25 -12.61 20.87
C THR A 9 -2.71 -11.97 19.56
N ALA A 10 -3.87 -11.29 19.58
CA ALA A 10 -4.36 -10.57 18.42
C ALA A 10 -3.35 -9.50 17.99
N THR A 11 -3.02 -9.46 16.69
CA THR A 11 -2.20 -8.38 16.12
C THR A 11 -3.05 -7.12 16.04
N SER A 12 -2.42 -5.95 16.20
CA SER A 12 -3.12 -4.68 15.98
C SER A 12 -3.65 -4.63 14.54
N PRO A 13 -4.94 -4.25 14.33
CA PRO A 13 -5.51 -4.22 13.00
C PRO A 13 -4.83 -3.13 12.16
N VAL A 14 -4.52 -3.47 10.91
CA VAL A 14 -4.05 -2.49 9.92
C VAL A 14 -5.25 -2.00 9.14
N LEU A 15 -5.51 -0.69 9.17
CA LEU A 15 -6.51 -0.06 8.33
C LEU A 15 -5.98 0.08 6.91
N ILE A 16 -6.72 -0.47 5.94
CA ILE A 16 -6.48 -0.29 4.52
C ILE A 16 -7.47 0.75 4.02
N PHE A 17 -6.96 1.84 3.44
CA PHE A 17 -7.80 2.92 2.93
C PHE A 17 -8.27 2.66 1.50
N ASP A 18 -7.40 2.10 0.67
CA ASP A 18 -7.70 1.71 -0.71
C ASP A 18 -6.82 0.53 -1.11
N ALA A 19 -7.34 -0.33 -1.97
CA ALA A 19 -6.59 -1.41 -2.60
C ALA A 19 -7.01 -1.53 -4.06
N ARG A 20 -6.03 -1.55 -4.98
CA ARG A 20 -6.28 -1.49 -6.42
C ARG A 20 -5.42 -2.50 -7.14
N LEU A 21 -6.05 -3.29 -8.00
CA LEU A 21 -5.36 -4.09 -8.98
C LEU A 21 -4.87 -3.19 -10.12
N ASP A 22 -3.72 -3.54 -10.67
CA ASP A 22 -3.35 -3.14 -12.02
C ASP A 22 -4.34 -3.75 -13.05
N SER A 23 -4.48 -3.09 -14.20
CA SER A 23 -5.19 -3.57 -15.40
C SER A 23 -4.98 -5.06 -15.70
N ASP A 24 -3.76 -5.57 -15.61
CA ASP A 24 -3.43 -6.97 -15.92
C ASP A 24 -3.57 -7.91 -14.71
N CYS A 25 -4.03 -7.38 -13.57
CA CYS A 25 -4.18 -8.05 -12.29
C CYS A 25 -2.89 -8.71 -11.77
N GLN A 26 -1.71 -8.36 -12.30
CA GLN A 26 -0.44 -8.98 -11.91
C GLN A 26 0.09 -8.44 -10.58
N ILE A 27 -0.22 -7.18 -10.30
CA ILE A 27 0.09 -6.51 -9.05
C ILE A 27 -1.17 -5.86 -8.46
N PHE A 28 -1.15 -5.64 -7.15
CA PHE A 28 -2.07 -4.73 -6.50
C PHE A 28 -1.33 -3.81 -5.54
N THR A 29 -1.84 -2.60 -5.39
CA THR A 29 -1.39 -1.61 -4.42
C THR A 29 -2.35 -1.58 -3.23
N ALA A 30 -1.83 -1.24 -2.06
CA ALA A 30 -2.63 -1.00 -0.86
C ALA A 30 -2.13 0.28 -0.16
N SER A 31 -3.05 1.19 0.16
CA SER A 31 -2.77 2.39 0.96
C SER A 31 -3.18 2.16 2.42
N THR A 32 -2.38 2.68 3.34
CA THR A 32 -2.56 2.57 4.79
C THR A 32 -2.28 3.93 5.44
N PRO A 33 -2.65 4.14 6.71
CA PRO A 33 -2.26 5.35 7.44
C PRO A 33 -0.76 5.63 7.44
N ALA A 34 0.07 4.59 7.37
CA ALA A 34 1.53 4.71 7.42
C ALA A 34 2.19 4.91 6.04
N GLY A 35 1.45 4.75 4.94
CA GLY A 35 2.01 4.81 3.58
C GLY A 35 1.37 3.78 2.65
N PHE A 36 2.17 3.11 1.82
CA PHE A 36 1.65 2.16 0.84
C PHE A 36 2.52 0.93 0.65
N ALA A 37 1.92 -0.10 0.05
CA ALA A 37 2.61 -1.30 -0.38
C ALA A 37 2.13 -1.74 -1.77
N VAL A 38 3.03 -2.38 -2.52
CA VAL A 38 2.81 -3.01 -3.82
C VAL A 38 3.09 -4.50 -3.66
N TYR A 39 2.13 -5.30 -4.05
CA TYR A 39 2.19 -6.75 -3.99
C TYR A 39 2.06 -7.31 -5.39
N ARG A 40 2.78 -8.40 -5.67
CA ARG A 40 2.44 -9.32 -6.74
C ARG A 40 1.22 -10.13 -6.31
N THR A 41 0.26 -10.30 -7.21
CA THR A 41 -0.97 -11.06 -6.96
C THR A 41 -0.69 -12.56 -6.86
N TRP A 42 0.15 -13.12 -7.75
CA TRP A 42 0.48 -14.54 -7.76
C TRP A 42 1.95 -14.85 -8.18
N PRO A 43 2.71 -15.61 -7.37
CA PRO A 43 2.42 -15.92 -5.97
C PRO A 43 2.36 -14.62 -5.15
N LEU A 44 1.52 -14.60 -4.11
CA LEU A 44 1.36 -13.42 -3.25
C LEU A 44 2.72 -13.04 -2.65
N LYS A 45 3.25 -11.90 -3.07
CA LYS A 45 4.58 -11.45 -2.65
C LYS A 45 4.60 -9.93 -2.51
N LEU A 46 5.11 -9.45 -1.39
CA LEU A 46 5.42 -8.02 -1.22
C LEU A 46 6.58 -7.66 -2.15
N LEU A 47 6.33 -6.75 -3.10
CA LEU A 47 7.36 -6.23 -4.00
C LEU A 47 7.98 -4.96 -3.41
N ARG A 48 7.13 -4.05 -2.91
CA ARG A 48 7.57 -2.77 -2.37
C ARG A 48 6.69 -2.35 -1.21
N LYS A 49 7.29 -1.80 -0.16
CA LYS A 49 6.60 -1.09 0.91
C LYS A 49 7.30 0.23 1.13
N ARG A 50 6.54 1.31 1.29
CA ARG A 50 7.09 2.62 1.66
C ARG A 50 6.22 3.23 2.74
N GLU A 51 6.88 3.58 3.83
CA GLU A 51 6.29 4.38 4.89
C GLU A 51 6.50 5.86 4.56
N LEU A 52 5.47 6.66 4.76
CA LEU A 52 5.46 8.08 4.47
C LEU A 52 5.24 8.85 5.78
N THR A 53 6.07 9.87 6.01
CA THR A 53 5.98 10.74 7.17
C THR A 53 5.33 12.07 6.76
N GLY A 54 4.55 12.68 7.65
CA GLY A 54 4.01 14.03 7.44
C GLY A 54 2.69 14.12 6.66
N GLY A 55 2.00 13.00 6.40
CA GLY A 55 0.65 13.06 5.82
C GLY A 55 0.08 11.67 5.48
N THR A 56 -1.19 11.67 5.08
CA THR A 56 -1.94 10.45 4.73
C THR A 56 -2.19 10.34 3.22
N LEU A 57 -2.17 9.11 2.72
CA LEU A 57 -2.60 8.77 1.37
C LEU A 57 -4.07 8.33 1.39
N ALA A 58 -4.85 8.75 0.39
CA ALA A 58 -6.14 8.14 0.10
C ALA A 58 -5.97 6.89 -0.77
N ALA A 59 -5.23 7.01 -1.86
CA ALA A 59 -5.10 5.94 -2.86
C ALA A 59 -3.71 5.94 -3.48
N VAL A 60 -3.33 4.77 -4.01
CA VAL A 60 -2.12 4.57 -4.80
C VAL A 60 -2.50 3.85 -6.07
N VAL A 61 -2.37 4.51 -7.21
CA VAL A 61 -2.79 3.94 -8.50
C VAL A 61 -1.55 3.48 -9.27
N PRO A 62 -1.44 2.17 -9.58
CA PRO A 62 -0.36 1.68 -10.42
C PRO A 62 -0.62 2.03 -11.89
N LEU A 63 0.44 2.31 -12.65
CA LEU A 63 0.38 2.41 -14.11
C LEU A 63 0.88 1.10 -14.72
N HIS A 64 -0.02 0.16 -14.96
CA HIS A 64 0.30 -1.20 -15.42
C HIS A 64 1.36 -1.88 -14.53
N THR A 65 2.16 -2.80 -15.07
CA THR A 65 3.35 -3.38 -14.43
C THR A 65 4.58 -2.46 -14.48
N SER A 66 4.40 -1.16 -14.73
CA SER A 66 5.52 -0.23 -14.77
C SER A 66 5.97 0.18 -13.38
N SER A 67 7.10 0.87 -13.36
CA SER A 67 7.71 1.47 -12.19
C SER A 67 6.95 2.71 -11.66
N LEU A 68 5.90 3.17 -12.35
CA LEU A 68 5.22 4.44 -12.04
C LEU A 68 4.00 4.22 -11.13
N LEU A 69 3.95 4.99 -10.03
CA LEU A 69 2.80 5.04 -9.12
C LEU A 69 2.29 6.49 -8.99
N PHE A 70 0.97 6.66 -9.05
CA PHE A 70 0.32 7.92 -8.72
C PHE A 70 -0.11 7.90 -7.25
N LEU A 71 0.41 8.86 -6.48
CA LEU A 71 0.08 8.99 -5.07
C LEU A 71 -0.97 10.08 -4.90
N LEU A 72 -2.12 9.70 -4.35
CA LEU A 72 -3.20 10.62 -4.05
C LEU A 72 -3.24 10.85 -2.54
N GLY A 73 -2.93 12.07 -2.12
CA GLY A 73 -3.09 12.48 -0.74
C GLY A 73 -4.57 12.59 -0.36
N GLY A 74 -4.90 12.25 0.88
CA GLY A 74 -6.26 12.38 1.39
C GLY A 74 -6.33 12.28 2.90
N GLY A 75 -7.53 12.31 3.47
CA GLY A 75 -7.73 12.36 4.92
C GLY A 75 -7.58 13.76 5.52
N ARG A 76 -7.33 13.84 6.83
CA ARG A 76 -7.26 15.11 7.58
C ARG A 76 -5.97 15.90 7.37
N SER A 77 -4.89 15.22 6.99
CA SER A 77 -3.59 15.83 6.70
C SER A 77 -3.03 15.20 5.41
N PRO A 78 -3.59 15.56 4.24
CA PRO A 78 -3.20 14.95 2.98
C PRO A 78 -1.74 15.30 2.65
N LEU A 79 -0.91 14.28 2.34
CA LEU A 79 0.49 14.51 1.96
C LEU A 79 0.61 15.30 0.64
N TYR A 80 -0.36 15.09 -0.25
CA TYR A 80 -0.51 15.80 -1.51
C TYR A 80 -1.89 16.43 -1.57
N PRO A 81 -2.04 17.69 -2.00
CA PRO A 81 -3.36 18.30 -2.14
C PRO A 81 -4.26 17.38 -2.99
N PRO A 82 -5.51 17.11 -2.61
CA PRO A 82 -6.39 16.18 -3.34
C PRO A 82 -6.59 16.59 -4.81
N ASN A 83 -6.31 17.85 -5.13
CA ASN A 83 -6.44 18.47 -6.44
C ASN A 83 -5.14 18.36 -7.28
N LYS A 84 -4.05 17.84 -6.72
CA LYS A 84 -2.71 17.79 -7.33
C LYS A 84 -2.13 16.40 -7.12
N GLY A 85 -2.24 15.54 -8.12
CA GLY A 85 -1.60 14.23 -8.11
C GLY A 85 -0.08 14.38 -8.29
N GLU A 86 0.69 13.67 -7.48
CA GLU A 86 2.14 13.53 -7.68
C GLU A 86 2.43 12.15 -8.30
N SER A 87 3.14 12.14 -9.44
CA SER A 87 3.68 10.93 -10.04
C SER A 87 5.06 10.66 -9.48
N SER A 88 5.28 9.49 -8.89
CA SER A 88 6.59 9.10 -8.37
C SER A 88 7.04 7.80 -9.05
N GLY A 89 8.25 7.82 -9.61
CA GLY A 89 8.87 6.66 -10.25
C GLY A 89 9.61 5.79 -9.22
N TYR A 90 9.28 4.52 -9.20
CA TYR A 90 9.85 3.49 -8.32
C TYR A 90 10.34 2.31 -9.13
N CYS A 91 11.62 1.92 -9.03
CA CYS A 91 12.01 0.58 -9.52
C CYS A 91 11.26 -0.48 -8.70
N LEU A 92 10.38 -1.25 -9.35
CA LEU A 92 9.70 -2.41 -8.79
C LEU A 92 10.58 -3.67 -8.89
#